data_AF-A0A4R9WVE4-F1
#
_entry.id   AF-A0A4R9WVE4-F1
#
_cell.length_a   1.000
_cell.length_b   1.000
_cell.length_c   1.000
_cell.angle_alpha   90.00
_cell.angle_beta   90.00
_cell.angle_gamma   90.00
#
_symmetry.space_group_name_H-M   'P 1'
#
loop_
_entity.id
_entity.type
_entity.pdbx_description
1 polymer ?
#
loop_
_entity_poly.entity_id
_entity_poly.type
_entity_poly.pdbx_seq_one_letter_code
_entity_poly.pdbx_strand_id
1 'polypeptide(L)'
;VRSAVKYGKHLVFPSTSEVYGMCTDEQFDPEESQLSYGPINKPRWIYACSKQLMDRVIWGYGMEGLNFTLFRPFNWIGPGLDSIYTPKEGSSRVVTQFLGHIVRGENI
;
A
#
# COMPACT_ATOMS: atom_id res chain seq x y z
N VAL A 1 -3.45 -9.23 -11.84
CA VAL A 1 -4.89 -8.92 -12.07
C VAL A 1 -5.44 -9.62 -13.31
N ARG A 2 -5.09 -9.21 -14.53
CA ARG A 2 -5.68 -9.75 -15.78
C ARG A 2 -5.65 -11.28 -15.90
N SER A 3 -4.55 -11.93 -15.50
CA SER A 3 -4.50 -13.41 -15.48
C SER A 3 -5.46 -14.02 -14.46
N ALA A 4 -5.62 -13.41 -13.28
CA ALA A 4 -6.57 -13.89 -12.28
C ALA A 4 -8.01 -13.82 -12.80
N VAL A 5 -8.37 -12.75 -13.50
CA VAL A 5 -9.65 -12.61 -14.23
C VAL A 5 -9.80 -13.72 -15.26
N LYS A 6 -8.83 -13.86 -16.17
CA LYS A 6 -8.85 -14.84 -17.27
C LYS A 6 -9.05 -16.28 -16.79
N TYR A 7 -8.48 -16.62 -15.63
CA TYR A 7 -8.48 -17.99 -15.11
C TYR A 7 -9.38 -18.19 -13.88
N GLY A 8 -10.27 -17.23 -13.58
CA GLY A 8 -11.22 -17.31 -12.48
C GLY A 8 -10.59 -17.57 -11.11
N LYS A 9 -9.46 -16.91 -10.81
CA LYS A 9 -8.74 -17.08 -9.54
C LYS A 9 -9.14 -16.01 -8.53
N HIS A 10 -9.10 -16.36 -7.25
CA HIS A 10 -9.22 -15.39 -6.17
C HIS A 10 -7.94 -14.54 -6.10
N LEU A 11 -8.10 -13.24 -6.33
CA LEU A 11 -7.00 -12.28 -6.26
C LEU A 11 -6.95 -11.65 -4.87
N VAL A 12 -5.97 -12.03 -4.06
CA VAL A 12 -5.64 -11.32 -2.82
C VAL A 12 -4.52 -10.33 -3.11
N PHE A 13 -4.83 -9.03 -3.09
CA PHE A 13 -3.90 -7.99 -3.52
C PHE A 13 -3.52 -7.06 -2.37
N PRO A 14 -2.21 -6.85 -2.10
CA PRO A 14 -1.76 -5.86 -1.13
C PRO A 14 -2.01 -4.46 -1.71
N SER A 15 -2.99 -3.75 -1.18
CA SER A 15 -3.05 -2.29 -1.29
C SER A 15 -2.07 -1.68 -0.26
N THR A 16 -2.15 -0.39 0.02
CA THR A 16 -1.25 0.30 0.95
C THR A 16 -2.02 1.23 1.87
N SER A 17 -1.57 1.40 3.12
CA SER A 17 -2.11 2.44 4.01
C SER A 17 -1.87 3.85 3.46
N GLU A 18 -0.91 4.03 2.54
CA GLU A 18 -0.63 5.31 1.90
C GLU A 18 -1.74 5.79 0.96
N VAL A 19 -2.72 4.95 0.58
CA VAL A 19 -3.82 5.38 -0.30
C VAL A 19 -4.70 6.45 0.33
N TYR A 20 -4.76 6.52 1.66
CA TYR A 20 -5.49 7.55 2.40
C TYR A 20 -4.82 8.93 2.30
N GLY A 21 -3.51 8.97 2.06
CA GLY A 21 -2.76 10.20 1.87
C GLY A 21 -2.87 11.16 3.04
N MET A 22 -3.43 12.35 2.81
CA MET A 22 -3.65 13.40 3.81
C MET A 22 -5.10 13.41 4.33
N CYS A 23 -5.77 12.26 4.36
CA CYS A 23 -7.10 12.12 4.95
C CYS A 23 -7.13 12.70 6.38
N THR A 24 -8.19 13.46 6.68
CA THR A 24 -8.37 14.16 7.96
C THR A 24 -9.24 13.42 8.96
N ASP A 25 -9.74 12.24 8.58
CA ASP A 25 -10.58 11.43 9.45
C ASP A 25 -9.78 10.89 10.63
N GLU A 26 -10.41 10.76 11.80
CA GLU A 26 -9.76 10.20 12.99
C GLU A 26 -9.33 8.74 12.79
N GLN A 27 -10.11 8.00 11.99
CA GLN A 27 -9.85 6.62 11.61
C GLN A 27 -10.02 6.49 10.11
N PHE A 28 -9.12 5.75 9.47
CA PHE A 28 -9.18 5.51 8.04
C PHE A 28 -10.14 4.37 7.72
N ASP A 29 -11.29 4.72 7.19
CA ASP A 29 -12.33 3.79 6.76
C ASP A 29 -12.09 3.37 5.30
N PRO A 30 -11.95 2.07 4.99
CA PRO A 30 -11.69 1.62 3.62
C PRO A 30 -12.83 1.89 2.63
N GLU A 31 -14.06 2.06 3.08
CA GLU A 31 -15.27 2.27 2.27
C GLU A 31 -15.65 3.76 2.18
N GLU A 32 -15.46 4.52 3.26
CA GLU A 32 -16.01 5.89 3.37
C GLU A 32 -14.96 7.01 3.31
N SER A 33 -13.71 6.76 3.73
CA SER A 33 -12.72 7.83 3.85
C SER A 33 -12.28 8.41 2.50
N GLN A 34 -12.18 9.74 2.45
CA GLN A 34 -11.66 10.44 1.27
C GLN A 34 -10.15 10.21 1.10
N LEU A 35 -9.73 10.01 -0.15
CA LEU A 35 -8.34 9.78 -0.52
C LEU A 35 -7.75 11.09 -1.07
N SER A 36 -6.93 11.78 -0.28
CA SER A 36 -6.43 13.13 -0.59
C SER A 36 -4.92 13.17 -0.80
N TYR A 37 -4.49 13.67 -1.96
CA TYR A 37 -3.07 13.79 -2.33
C TYR A 37 -2.68 15.24 -2.62
N GLY A 38 -1.38 15.51 -2.61
CA GLY A 38 -0.85 16.79 -3.02
C GLY A 38 -0.80 16.98 -4.54
N PRO A 39 -0.36 18.16 -5.02
CA PRO A 39 -0.28 18.48 -6.44
C PRO A 39 0.74 17.62 -7.21
N ILE A 40 0.61 17.60 -8.54
CA ILE A 40 1.46 16.81 -9.45
C ILE A 40 2.95 17.12 -9.29
N ASN A 41 3.32 18.36 -8.94
CA ASN A 41 4.71 18.74 -8.70
C ASN A 41 5.32 18.17 -7.39
N LYS A 42 4.56 17.37 -6.63
CA LYS A 42 5.03 16.57 -5.49
C LYS A 42 5.06 15.09 -5.90
N PRO A 43 6.12 14.62 -6.57
CA PRO A 43 6.17 13.29 -7.17
C PRO A 43 6.10 12.15 -6.15
N ARG A 44 6.34 12.41 -4.86
CA ARG A 44 6.17 11.41 -3.78
C ARG A 44 4.79 10.74 -3.78
N TRP A 45 3.76 11.43 -4.26
CA TRP A 45 2.39 10.90 -4.33
C TRP A 45 2.16 9.89 -5.44
N ILE A 46 3.14 9.68 -6.35
CA ILE A 46 3.01 8.72 -7.44
C ILE A 46 2.77 7.30 -6.92
N TYR A 47 3.34 6.94 -5.76
CA TYR A 47 3.15 5.63 -5.15
C TYR A 47 1.69 5.43 -4.72
N ALA A 48 1.15 6.32 -3.88
CA ALA A 48 -0.23 6.26 -3.42
C ALA A 48 -1.23 6.28 -4.60
N CYS A 49 -1.03 7.17 -5.57
CA CYS A 49 -1.88 7.28 -6.75
C CYS A 49 -1.83 6.02 -7.64
N SER A 50 -0.64 5.43 -7.84
CA SER A 50 -0.49 4.20 -8.61
C SER A 50 -1.19 3.01 -7.95
N LYS A 51 -1.08 2.88 -6.62
CA LYS A 51 -1.76 1.85 -5.84
C LYS A 51 -3.27 2.05 -5.83
N GLN A 52 -3.74 3.29 -5.67
CA GLN A 52 -5.16 3.64 -5.77
C GLN A 52 -5.73 3.30 -7.16
N LEU A 53 -5.01 3.62 -8.24
CA LEU A 53 -5.45 3.28 -9.59
C LEU A 53 -5.53 1.75 -9.78
N MET A 54 -4.56 1.01 -9.24
CA MET A 54 -4.60 -0.46 -9.25
C MET A 54 -5.82 -1.01 -8.52
N ASP A 55 -6.13 -0.48 -7.32
CA ASP A 55 -7.32 -0.86 -6.55
C ASP A 55 -8.60 -0.64 -7.36
N ARG A 56 -8.71 0.52 -8.05
CA ARG A 56 -9.87 0.84 -8.90
C ARG A 56 -9.98 -0.08 -10.14
N VAL A 57 -8.86 -0.46 -10.75
CA VAL A 57 -8.86 -1.45 -11.85
C VAL A 57 -9.31 -2.82 -11.37
N ILE A 58 -8.84 -3.26 -10.19
CA ILE A 58 -9.27 -4.51 -9.58
C ILE A 58 -10.77 -4.45 -9.26
N TRP A 59 -11.24 -3.34 -8.70
CA TRP A 59 -12.65 -3.11 -8.40
C TRP A 59 -13.53 -3.17 -9.66
N GLY A 60 -13.09 -2.52 -10.75
CA GLY A 60 -13.78 -2.59 -12.04
C GLY A 60 -13.92 -4.02 -12.56
N TYR A 61 -12.86 -4.83 -12.49
CA TYR A 61 -12.96 -6.26 -12.80
C TYR A 61 -13.86 -7.02 -11.81
N GLY A 62 -13.91 -6.60 -10.55
CA GLY A 62 -14.82 -7.13 -9.54
C GLY A 62 -16.29 -6.97 -9.92
N MET A 63 -16.63 -5.80 -10.48
CA MET A 63 -17.98 -5.52 -11.02
C MET A 63 -18.32 -6.43 -12.21
N GLU A 64 -17.31 -6.96 -12.93
CA GLU A 64 -17.44 -7.95 -14.00
C GLU A 64 -17.37 -9.41 -13.50
N GLY A 65 -17.27 -9.64 -12.18
CA GLY A 65 -17.28 -10.97 -11.57
C GLY A 65 -15.93 -11.52 -11.12
N LEU A 66 -14.86 -10.70 -11.09
CA LEU A 66 -13.60 -11.11 -10.45
C LEU A 66 -13.81 -11.31 -8.94
N ASN A 67 -13.42 -12.47 -8.42
CA ASN A 67 -13.28 -12.69 -6.97
C ASN A 67 -11.97 -12.06 -6.47
N PHE A 68 -12.04 -11.03 -5.62
CA PHE A 68 -10.86 -10.36 -5.08
C PHE A 68 -11.00 -9.92 -3.63
N THR A 69 -9.85 -9.65 -3.01
CA THR A 69 -9.75 -9.02 -1.69
C THR A 69 -8.57 -8.05 -1.71
N LEU A 70 -8.81 -6.81 -1.32
CA LEU A 70 -7.76 -5.82 -1.09
C LEU A 70 -7.45 -5.78 0.41
N PHE A 71 -6.17 -5.76 0.78
CA PHE A 71 -5.76 -5.55 2.17
C PHE A 71 -4.72 -4.45 2.27
N ARG A 72 -4.79 -3.62 3.32
CA ARG A 72 -3.91 -2.45 3.53
C ARG A 72 -3.11 -2.67 4.81
N PRO A 73 -1.84 -3.12 4.73
CA PRO A 73 -1.04 -3.35 5.93
C PRO A 73 -0.65 -2.02 6.57
N PHE A 74 -0.88 -1.89 7.88
CA PHE A 74 -0.43 -0.76 8.69
C PHE A 74 0.78 -1.17 9.50
N ASN A 75 1.97 -0.73 9.07
CA ASN A 75 3.23 -0.90 9.79
C ASN A 75 3.47 -2.33 10.33
N TRP A 76 3.33 -3.35 9.48
CA TRP A 76 3.68 -4.71 9.86
C TRP A 76 5.17 -4.79 10.22
N ILE A 77 5.44 -5.35 11.40
CA ILE A 77 6.77 -5.52 11.98
C ILE A 77 6.91 -6.94 12.51
N GLY A 78 8.11 -7.49 12.41
CA GLY A 78 8.41 -8.85 12.87
C GLY A 78 9.80 -9.30 12.43
N PRO A 79 10.23 -10.50 12.81
CA PRO A 79 11.48 -11.09 12.33
C PRO A 79 11.54 -11.15 10.80
N GLY A 80 12.72 -10.91 10.20
CA GLY A 80 12.90 -10.98 8.75
C GLY A 80 12.42 -9.75 7.98
N LEU A 81 12.55 -8.56 8.57
CA LEU A 81 12.25 -7.29 7.90
C LEU A 81 12.98 -7.19 6.55
N ASP A 82 12.25 -6.82 5.50
CA ASP A 82 12.87 -6.54 4.21
C ASP A 82 13.79 -5.32 4.37
N SER A 83 14.96 -5.36 3.72
CA SER A 83 15.84 -4.19 3.62
C SER A 83 15.11 -3.03 2.95
N ILE A 84 15.44 -1.78 3.30
CA ILE A 84 14.82 -0.57 2.77
C ILE A 84 14.85 -0.46 1.23
N TYR A 85 15.77 -1.17 0.57
CA TYR A 85 15.90 -1.20 -0.89
C TYR A 85 15.18 -2.37 -1.56
N THR A 86 14.53 -3.25 -0.80
CA THR A 86 13.85 -4.43 -1.33
C THR A 86 12.59 -4.01 -2.08
N PRO A 87 12.41 -4.40 -3.36
CA PRO A 87 11.20 -4.12 -4.13
C PRO A 87 10.09 -5.13 -3.78
N LYS A 88 9.77 -5.26 -2.48
CA LYS A 88 8.66 -6.06 -1.96
C LYS A 88 7.76 -5.18 -1.10
N GLU A 89 6.47 -5.48 -1.10
CA GLU A 89 5.51 -4.88 -0.17
C GLU A 89 5.39 -5.77 1.07
N GLY A 90 5.43 -5.17 2.27
CA GLY A 90 5.33 -5.91 3.52
C GLY A 90 5.80 -5.14 4.75
N SER A 91 7.11 -4.96 4.92
CA SER A 91 7.67 -4.42 6.17
C SER A 91 7.62 -2.90 6.28
N SER A 92 7.38 -2.39 7.49
CA SER A 92 7.49 -0.96 7.79
C SER A 92 8.92 -0.45 7.55
N ARG A 93 9.08 0.44 6.56
CA ARG A 93 10.39 0.97 6.18
C ARG A 93 10.99 1.88 7.26
N VAL A 94 10.17 2.64 7.99
CA VAL A 94 10.64 3.55 9.04
C VAL A 94 11.23 2.79 10.23
N VAL A 95 10.58 1.70 10.65
CA VAL A 95 11.08 0.88 11.76
C VAL A 95 12.37 0.17 11.35
N THR A 96 12.43 -0.37 10.12
CA THR A 96 13.67 -0.96 9.60
C THR A 96 14.81 0.06 9.53
N GLN A 97 14.52 1.30 9.13
CA GLN A 97 15.51 2.38 9.07
C GLN A 97 16.00 2.78 10.48
N PHE A 98 15.10 2.94 11.44
CA PHE A 98 15.46 3.27 12.83
C PHE A 98 16.32 2.17 13.46
N LEU A 99 15.94 0.90 13.26
CA LEU A 99 16.76 -0.23 13.73
C LEU A 99 18.15 -0.20 13.08
N GLY A 100 18.23 0.09 11.78
CA GLY A 100 19.48 0.26 11.06
C GLY A 100 20.36 1.36 11.65
N HIS A 101 19.81 2.55 11.89
CA HIS A 101 20.54 3.69 12.45
C HIS A 101 21.02 3.42 13.88
N ILE A 102 20.16 2.85 14.74
CA ILE A 102 20.51 2.47 16.12
C ILE A 102 21.68 1.48 16.13
N VAL A 103 21.61 0.43 15.29
CA VAL A 103 22.66 -0.60 15.23
C VAL A 103 23.98 -0.05 14.65
N ARG A 104 23.92 0.94 13.76
CA ARG A 104 25.09 1.53 13.10
C ARG A 104 25.66 2.75 13.83
N GLY A 105 25.01 3.23 14.90
CA GLY A 105 25.41 4.46 15.59
C GLY A 105 25.21 5.72 14.75
N GLU A 106 24.24 5.71 13.83
CA GLU A 106 23.89 6.84 12.98
C GLU A 106 22.79 7.69 13.66
N ASN A 107 22.71 8.99 13.33
CA ASN A 107 21.64 9.84 13.85
C ASN A 107 20.27 9.41 13.30
N ILE A 108 19.23 9.59 14.12
CA ILE A 108 17.82 9.30 13.81
C ILE A 108 17.08 10.60 13.50
#